data_AF-A0A4Q3CVP9-F1
#
_entry.id   AF-A0A4Q3CVP9-F1
#
_cell.length_a   1.000
_cell.length_b   1.000
_cell.length_c   1.000
_cell.angle_alpha   90.00
_cell.angle_beta   90.00
_cell.angle_gamma   90.00
#
_symmetry.space_group_name_H-M   'P 1'
#
loop_
_entity.id
_entity.type
_entity.pdbx_description
1 polymer ?
#
loop_
_entity_poly.entity_id
_entity_poly.type
_entity_poly.pdbx_seq_one_letter_code
_entity_poly.pdbx_strand_id
1 'polypeptide(L)'
;MRLIPFLLAALLAPLSAQAQQSSAQEKPRWTLVIHGGAGTIQKDKITPEQEASVRAGLEAALAAGSKVLEAGGDSLDAVQAAVQVLEDDPHFNAGRGAVFTWEGRNELDSAIMD
;
A
#
# COMPACT_ATOMS: atom_id res chain seq x y z
N MET A 1 -16.09 -17.35 -84.42
CA MET A 1 -15.45 -16.45 -83.42
C MET A 1 -16.10 -16.72 -82.07
N ARG A 2 -15.32 -17.22 -81.11
CA ARG A 2 -15.79 -17.67 -79.79
C ARG A 2 -15.85 -16.46 -78.85
N LEU A 3 -17.03 -16.20 -78.27
CA LEU A 3 -17.23 -15.27 -77.16
C LEU A 3 -16.89 -16.01 -75.85
N ILE A 4 -15.87 -15.54 -75.14
CA ILE A 4 -15.51 -15.99 -73.79
C ILE A 4 -15.82 -14.82 -72.86
N PRO A 5 -16.72 -14.96 -71.85
CA PRO A 5 -16.88 -13.96 -70.83
C PRO A 5 -15.76 -14.11 -69.79
N PHE A 6 -15.08 -13.01 -69.48
CA PHE A 6 -14.16 -12.91 -68.35
C PHE A 6 -14.98 -13.01 -67.04
N LEU A 7 -14.85 -14.14 -66.34
CA LEU A 7 -15.28 -14.31 -64.96
C LEU A 7 -14.08 -13.94 -64.07
N LEU A 8 -14.06 -12.70 -63.59
CA LEU A 8 -13.10 -12.22 -62.60
C LEU A 8 -13.58 -12.70 -61.22
N ALA A 9 -13.08 -13.84 -60.76
CA ALA A 9 -13.31 -14.31 -59.40
C ALA A 9 -12.45 -13.47 -58.43
N ALA A 10 -13.05 -12.46 -57.80
CA ALA A 10 -12.45 -11.74 -56.70
C ALA A 10 -12.43 -12.65 -55.46
N LEU A 11 -11.25 -13.19 -55.11
CA LEU A 11 -11.01 -13.86 -53.84
C LEU A 11 -11.10 -12.82 -52.70
N LEU A 12 -12.24 -12.78 -52.02
CA LEU A 12 -12.37 -12.18 -50.69
C LEU A 12 -11.69 -13.10 -49.66
N ALA A 13 -10.45 -12.77 -49.28
CA ALA A 13 -9.87 -13.31 -48.05
C ALA A 13 -10.58 -12.66 -46.84
N PRO A 14 -11.01 -13.42 -45.82
CA PRO A 14 -11.56 -12.80 -44.62
C PRO A 14 -10.41 -12.11 -43.88
N LEU A 15 -10.53 -10.81 -43.66
CA LEU A 15 -9.78 -10.11 -42.63
C LEU A 15 -10.17 -10.77 -41.30
N SER A 16 -9.29 -11.58 -40.73
CA SER A 16 -9.41 -12.00 -39.34
C SER A 16 -9.24 -10.75 -38.47
N ALA A 17 -10.36 -10.18 -38.03
CA ALA A 17 -10.39 -9.20 -36.96
C ALA A 17 -9.94 -9.91 -35.68
N GLN A 18 -8.64 -9.89 -35.39
CA GLN A 18 -8.14 -10.21 -34.06
C GLN A 18 -8.62 -9.09 -33.13
N ALA A 19 -9.72 -9.37 -32.43
CA ALA A 19 -10.12 -8.61 -31.27
C ALA A 19 -8.97 -8.70 -30.26
N GLN A 20 -8.18 -7.63 -30.18
CA GLN A 20 -7.17 -7.47 -29.15
C GLN A 20 -7.93 -7.45 -27.80
N GLN A 21 -7.97 -8.58 -27.12
CA GLN A 21 -8.41 -8.63 -25.73
C GLN A 21 -7.40 -7.82 -24.92
N SER A 22 -7.73 -6.54 -24.69
CA SER A 22 -7.12 -5.76 -23.63
C SER A 22 -7.45 -6.49 -22.33
N SER A 23 -6.53 -7.33 -21.85
CA SER A 23 -6.61 -7.85 -20.50
C SER A 23 -6.52 -6.63 -19.59
N ALA A 24 -7.66 -6.17 -19.07
CA ALA A 24 -7.67 -5.25 -17.95
C ALA A 24 -6.84 -5.93 -16.85
N GLN A 25 -5.62 -5.45 -16.62
CA GLN A 25 -4.78 -5.92 -15.53
C GLN A 25 -5.60 -5.75 -14.25
N GLU A 26 -5.91 -6.85 -13.57
CA GLU A 26 -6.57 -6.77 -12.27
C GLU A 26 -5.70 -5.89 -11.37
N LYS A 27 -6.32 -4.89 -10.73
CA LYS A 27 -5.60 -4.05 -9.77
C LYS A 27 -4.99 -4.97 -8.71
N PRO A 28 -3.68 -4.84 -8.42
CA PRO A 28 -3.03 -5.67 -7.43
C PRO A 28 -3.76 -5.53 -6.10
N ARG A 29 -4.10 -6.68 -5.51
CA ARG A 29 -4.73 -6.73 -4.18
C ARG A 29 -3.63 -6.71 -3.14
N TRP A 30 -3.65 -5.71 -2.28
CA TRP A 30 -2.73 -5.59 -1.17
C TRP A 30 -3.46 -5.66 0.16
N THR A 31 -2.69 -5.89 1.23
CA THR A 31 -3.15 -5.81 2.61
C THR A 31 -2.01 -5.23 3.42
N LEU A 32 -2.28 -4.16 4.17
CA LEU A 32 -1.31 -3.50 5.03
C LEU A 32 -1.79 -3.62 6.48
N VAL A 33 -0.90 -4.04 7.37
CA VAL A 33 -1.16 -4.15 8.81
C VAL A 33 -0.07 -3.39 9.55
N ILE A 34 -0.48 -2.63 10.57
CA ILE A 34 0.42 -1.85 11.44
C ILE A 34 0.12 -2.15 12.91
N HIS A 35 1.07 -1.84 13.81
CA HIS A 35 0.83 -1.83 15.25
C HIS A 35 1.54 -0.66 15.93
N GLY A 36 0.97 -0.13 17.02
CA GLY A 36 1.60 0.88 17.87
C GLY A 36 2.32 0.30 19.10
N GLY A 37 2.40 -1.03 19.21
CA GLY A 37 2.96 -1.75 20.36
C GLY A 37 1.89 -2.54 21.12
N ALA A 38 2.33 -3.57 21.86
CA ALA A 38 1.47 -4.41 22.69
C ALA A 38 2.03 -4.49 24.12
N GLY A 39 1.17 -4.78 25.10
CA GLY A 39 1.57 -4.87 26.50
C GLY A 39 0.40 -4.67 27.45
N THR A 40 0.68 -4.22 28.67
CA THR A 40 -0.36 -3.94 29.67
C THR A 40 -1.02 -2.59 29.40
N ILE A 41 -2.11 -2.62 28.64
CA ILE A 41 -2.95 -1.46 28.33
C ILE A 41 -4.16 -1.47 29.25
N GLN A 42 -4.16 -0.59 30.26
CA GLN A 42 -5.24 -0.47 31.25
C GLN A 42 -6.27 0.54 30.76
N LYS A 43 -7.36 0.05 30.15
CA LYS A 43 -8.37 0.90 29.50
C LYS A 43 -9.01 1.91 30.46
N ASP A 44 -9.15 1.56 31.73
CA ASP A 44 -9.64 2.43 32.80
C ASP A 44 -8.72 3.62 33.12
N LYS A 45 -7.45 3.56 32.69
CA LYS A 45 -6.46 4.64 32.87
C LYS A 45 -6.23 5.48 31.62
N ILE A 46 -6.93 5.18 30.52
CA ILE A 46 -6.81 5.92 29.27
C ILE A 46 -7.96 6.91 29.19
N THR A 47 -7.65 8.19 29.03
CA THR A 47 -8.70 9.19 28.80
C THR A 47 -9.22 9.08 27.36
N PRO A 48 -10.47 9.49 27.09
CA PRO A 48 -11.01 9.50 25.72
C PRO A 48 -10.12 10.26 24.74
N GLU A 49 -9.47 11.34 25.18
CA GLU A 49 -8.55 12.15 24.37
C GLU A 49 -7.29 11.37 24.03
N GLN A 50 -6.70 10.65 24.99
CA GLN A 50 -5.54 9.79 24.75
C GLN A 50 -5.87 8.65 23.78
N GLU A 51 -7.04 8.02 23.93
CA GLU A 51 -7.51 6.99 22.98
C GLU A 51 -7.68 7.58 21.58
N ALA A 52 -8.29 8.76 21.46
CA ALA A 52 -8.48 9.44 20.19
C ALA A 52 -7.15 9.81 19.52
N SER A 53 -6.17 10.32 20.28
CA SER A 53 -4.84 10.63 19.77
C SER A 53 -4.10 9.39 19.25
N VAL A 54 -4.13 8.29 19.99
CA VAL A 54 -3.52 7.01 19.54
C VAL A 54 -4.21 6.47 18.29
N ARG A 55 -5.54 6.54 18.21
CA ARG A 55 -6.28 6.11 17.01
C ARG A 55 -5.95 6.99 15.80
N ALA A 56 -5.88 8.30 15.98
CA ALA A 56 -5.51 9.23 14.91
C ALA A 56 -4.09 8.96 14.38
N GLY A 57 -3.13 8.67 15.27
CA GLY A 57 -1.77 8.29 14.88
C GLY A 57 -1.73 6.99 14.06
N LEU A 58 -2.47 5.95 14.48
CA LEU A 58 -2.59 4.70 13.72
C LEU A 58 -3.25 4.92 12.35
N GLU A 59 -4.33 5.71 12.29
CA GLU A 59 -5.00 6.04 11.04
C GLU A 59 -4.07 6.81 10.08
N ALA A 60 -3.29 7.76 10.59
CA ALA A 60 -2.32 8.51 9.81
C ALA A 60 -1.22 7.61 9.24
N ALA A 61 -0.67 6.70 10.05
CA ALA A 61 0.36 5.76 9.61
C ALA A 61 -0.19 4.78 8.55
N LEU A 62 -1.39 4.24 8.78
CA LEU A 62 -2.05 3.36 7.83
C LEU A 62 -2.34 4.08 6.51
N ALA A 63 -2.81 5.33 6.57
CA ALA A 63 -3.08 6.14 5.39
C ALA A 63 -1.80 6.44 4.58
N ALA A 64 -0.68 6.72 5.26
CA ALA A 64 0.60 6.98 4.60
C ALA A 64 1.09 5.76 3.80
N GLY A 65 1.11 4.57 4.41
CA GLY A 65 1.49 3.34 3.70
C GLY A 65 0.48 2.94 2.62
N SER A 66 -0.82 3.07 2.89
CA SER A 66 -1.88 2.77 1.92
C SER A 66 -1.77 3.64 0.66
N LYS A 67 -1.44 4.93 0.82
CA LYS A 67 -1.24 5.86 -0.30
C LYS A 67 -0.13 5.39 -1.25
N VAL A 68 0.94 4.78 -0.73
CA VAL A 68 2.01 4.23 -1.56
C VAL A 68 1.50 3.05 -2.39
N LEU A 69 0.80 2.10 -1.75
CA LEU A 69 0.26 0.91 -2.41
C LEU A 69 -0.85 1.26 -3.42
N GLU A 70 -1.70 2.23 -3.11
CA GLU A 70 -2.73 2.76 -4.03
C GLU A 70 -2.14 3.39 -5.29
N ALA A 71 -0.95 3.99 -5.17
CA ALA A 71 -0.20 4.54 -6.29
C ALA A 71 0.58 3.47 -7.08
N GLY A 72 0.53 2.21 -6.66
CA GLY A 72 1.26 1.09 -7.28
C GLY A 72 2.73 1.02 -6.88
N GLY A 73 3.12 1.63 -5.75
CA GLY A 73 4.46 1.50 -5.19
C GLY A 73 4.70 0.17 -4.49
N ASP A 74 5.96 -0.10 -4.15
CA ASP A 74 6.40 -1.38 -3.58
C ASP A 74 6.06 -1.50 -2.09
N SER A 75 5.96 -2.75 -1.61
CA SER A 75 5.67 -3.04 -0.20
C SER A 75 6.70 -2.45 0.77
N LEU A 76 7.97 -2.43 0.37
CA LEU A 76 9.06 -1.87 1.18
C LEU A 76 8.87 -0.37 1.45
N ASP A 77 8.50 0.39 0.41
CA ASP A 77 8.21 1.82 0.52
C ASP A 77 6.96 2.08 1.38
N ALA A 78 5.94 1.23 1.24
CA ALA A 78 4.70 1.35 2.00
C ALA A 78 4.91 1.14 3.50
N VAL A 79 5.69 0.12 3.90
CA VAL A 79 5.99 -0.11 5.32
C VAL A 79 6.91 0.97 5.88
N GLN A 80 7.88 1.46 5.10
CA GLN A 80 8.74 2.58 5.50
C GLN A 80 7.91 3.84 5.77
N ALA A 81 6.98 4.19 4.86
CA ALA A 81 6.12 5.36 5.02
C ALA A 81 5.22 5.27 6.26
N ALA A 82 4.68 4.09 6.56
CA ALA A 82 3.89 3.87 7.77
C ALA A 82 4.74 3.99 9.05
N VAL A 83 5.92 3.38 9.08
CA VAL A 83 6.83 3.40 10.24
C VAL A 83 7.31 4.82 10.55
N GLN A 84 7.67 5.62 9.53
CA GLN A 84 8.08 7.01 9.74
C GLN A 84 7.01 7.86 10.44
N VAL A 85 5.74 7.66 10.09
CA VAL A 85 4.63 8.35 10.77
C VAL A 85 4.49 7.91 12.23
N LEU A 86 4.68 6.61 12.52
CA LEU A 86 4.67 6.11 13.89
C LEU A 86 5.86 6.63 14.71
N GLU A 87 7.05 6.73 14.11
CA GLU A 87 8.25 7.28 14.75
C GLU A 87 8.14 8.78 15.05
N ASP A 88 7.42 9.53 14.20
CA ASP A 88 7.21 10.97 14.39
C ASP A 88 6.08 11.30 15.39
N ASP A 89 5.19 10.36 15.68
CA ASP A 89 4.09 10.57 16.61
C ASP A 89 4.53 10.26 18.05
N PRO A 90 4.48 11.26 18.97
CA PRO A 90 4.96 11.09 20.35
C PRO A 90 4.14 10.11 21.20
N HIS A 91 2.99 9.64 20.72
CA HIS A 91 2.16 8.67 21.45
C HIS A 91 2.65 7.23 21.32
N PHE A 92 3.60 6.94 20.41
CA PHE A 92 4.16 5.60 20.24
C PHE A 92 5.60 5.52 20.74
N ASN A 93 5.96 4.37 21.32
CA ASN A 93 7.32 4.11 21.78
C ASN A 93 8.25 3.76 20.59
N ALA A 94 8.49 4.75 19.73
CA ALA A 94 9.42 4.73 18.62
C ALA A 94 9.83 6.18 18.32
N GLY A 95 11.03 6.39 17.78
CA GLY A 95 11.51 7.72 17.38
C GLY A 95 11.29 8.80 18.46
N ARG A 96 10.40 9.76 18.18
CA ARG A 96 10.09 10.91 19.02
C ARG A 96 9.44 10.55 20.36
N GLY A 97 8.65 9.48 20.41
CA GLY A 97 7.98 9.02 21.63
C GLY A 97 8.76 7.94 22.40
N ALA A 98 10.03 7.71 22.04
CA ALA A 98 10.84 6.67 22.64
C ALA A 98 10.97 6.80 24.16
N VAL A 99 10.93 5.64 24.83
CA VAL A 99 11.17 5.53 26.27
C VAL A 99 12.64 5.78 26.62
N PHE A 100 12.89 6.01 27.91
CA PHE A 100 14.22 6.23 28.44
C PHE A 100 14.86 4.93 28.92
N THR A 101 16.18 4.84 28.71
CA THR A 101 17.07 3.91 29.40
C THR A 101 17.17 4.24 30.89
N TRP A 102 17.83 3.37 31.66
CA TRP A 102 18.14 3.61 33.06
C TRP A 102 18.91 4.92 33.30
N GLU A 103 19.76 5.33 32.35
CA GLU A 103 20.56 6.56 32.44
C GLU A 103 19.77 7.81 32.02
N GLY A 104 18.48 7.68 31.71
CA GLY A 104 17.64 8.81 31.32
C GLY A 104 17.90 9.31 29.90
N ARG A 105 18.47 8.47 29.02
CA ARG A 105 18.64 8.77 27.59
C ARG A 105 17.81 7.84 26.70
N ASN A 106 17.53 8.24 25.47
CA ASN A 106 16.87 7.39 24.47
C ASN A 106 17.92 6.61 23.67
N GLU A 107 17.68 5.32 23.47
CA GLU A 107 18.43 4.45 22.56
C GLU A 107 17.39 3.76 21.67
N LEU A 108 17.63 3.73 20.35
CA LEU A 108 16.64 3.40 19.33
C LEU A 108 17.16 2.25 18.46
N ASP A 109 16.27 1.32 18.12
CA ASP A 109 16.52 0.24 17.19
C ASP A 109 15.43 0.23 16.11
N SER A 110 15.80 -0.13 14.88
CA SER A 110 14.86 -0.37 13.78
C SER A 110 15.38 -1.42 12.81
N ALA A 111 14.48 -2.08 12.09
CA ALA A 111 14.79 -3.06 11.07
C ALA A 111 13.74 -3.03 9.95
N ILE A 112 14.16 -3.35 8.73
CA ILE A 112 13.31 -3.43 7.55
C ILE A 112 13.81 -4.59 6.66
N MET A 113 12.91 -5.24 5.92
CA MET A 113 13.20 -6.40 5.07
C MET A 113 12.30 -6.41 3.84
N ASP A 114 12.84 -6.87 2.71
CA ASP A 114 12.15 -7.19 1.46
C ASP A 114 12.23 -8.71 1.21
#